data_AF-A0A6N4T2L3-F1
#
_entry.id   AF-A0A6N4T2L3-F1
#
_cell.length_a   1.000
_cell.length_b   1.000
_cell.length_c   1.000
_cell.angle_alpha   90.00
_cell.angle_beta   90.00
_cell.angle_gamma   90.00
#
_symmetry.space_group_name_H-M   'P 1'
#
loop_
_entity.id
_entity.type
_entity.pdbx_description
1 polymer ?
#
loop_
_entity_poly.entity_id
_entity_poly.type
_entity_poly.pdbx_seq_one_letter_code
_entity_poly.pdbx_strand_id
1 'polypeptide(L)' 'MIEIIPIRTVDEALALVAAFDGFPKDFTLAVHQSLLDPIGINMALITDRILARGWLPDGFEQRADHRLYRYREFA' A
#
# COMPACT_ATOMS: atom_id res chain seq x y z
N MET A 1 -16.76 4.17 -12.50
CA MET A 1 -15.75 3.51 -11.64
C MET A 1 -14.44 4.21 -11.91
N ILE A 2 -13.77 4.76 -10.89
CA ILE A 2 -12.39 5.25 -11.07
C ILE A 2 -11.52 4.00 -11.20
N GLU A 3 -10.78 3.92 -12.30
CA GLU A 3 -9.85 2.83 -12.55
C GLU A 3 -8.68 2.94 -11.55
N ILE A 4 -8.50 1.92 -10.73
CA ILE A 4 -7.37 1.86 -9.79
C ILE A 4 -6.19 1.25 -10.53
N ILE A 5 -5.18 2.06 -10.83
CA ILE A 5 -3.96 1.63 -11.51
C ILE A 5 -3.00 1.07 -10.45
N PRO A 6 -2.62 -0.22 -10.53
CA PRO A 6 -1.72 -0.80 -9.54
C PRO A 6 -0.28 -0.32 -9.75
N ILE A 7 0.38 0.05 -8.66
CA ILE A 7 1.79 0.40 -8.63
C ILE A 7 2.66 -0.83 -8.90
N ARG A 8 3.81 -0.61 -9.53
CA ARG A 8 4.74 -1.67 -9.95
C ARG A 8 6.15 -1.49 -9.39
N THR A 9 6.43 -0.37 -8.74
CA THR A 9 7.71 -0.10 -8.08
C THR A 9 7.51 0.30 -6.61
N VAL A 10 8.54 0.07 -5.79
CA VAL A 10 8.54 0.52 -4.39
C VAL A 10 8.52 2.04 -4.32
N ASP A 11 9.24 2.74 -5.21
CA ASP A 11 9.30 4.21 -5.22
C ASP A 11 7.93 4.85 -5.46
N GLU A 12 7.11 4.29 -6.36
CA GLU A 12 5.71 4.72 -6.54
C GLU A 12 4.91 4.58 -5.24
N ALA A 13 5.06 3.45 -4.52
CA ALA A 13 4.41 3.26 -3.24
C ALA A 13 4.80 4.34 -2.24
N LEU A 14 6.12 4.57 -2.09
CA LEU A 14 6.66 5.53 -1.14
C LEU A 14 6.23 6.96 -1.46
N ALA A 15 6.17 7.31 -2.75
CA ALA A 15 5.69 8.61 -3.20
C ALA A 15 4.20 8.81 -2.90
N LEU A 16 3.35 7.82 -3.20
CA LEU A 16 1.91 7.89 -2.91
C LEU A 16 1.64 7.97 -1.39
N VAL A 17 2.34 7.17 -0.60
CA VAL A 17 2.22 7.22 0.86
C VAL A 17 2.71 8.57 1.40
N ALA A 18 3.77 9.16 0.85
CA ALA A 18 4.23 10.48 1.29
C ALA A 18 3.30 11.63 0.87
N ALA A 19 2.69 11.55 -0.32
CA ALA A 19 1.88 12.62 -0.89
C ALA A 19 0.43 12.66 -0.37
N PHE A 20 -0.08 11.55 0.17
CA PHE A 20 -1.47 11.51 0.64
C PHE A 20 -1.65 12.32 1.93
N ASP A 21 -2.59 13.25 1.93
CA ASP A 21 -3.01 14.00 3.12
C ASP A 21 -4.45 13.61 3.47
N GLY A 22 -4.65 13.07 4.67
CA GLY A 22 -5.93 12.51 5.11
C GLY A 22 -5.81 11.36 6.11
N PHE A 23 -6.96 10.72 6.40
CA PHE A 23 -7.03 9.61 7.33
C PHE A 23 -6.64 8.29 6.65
N PRO A 24 -5.98 7.35 7.36
CA PRO A 24 -5.53 6.08 6.78
C PRO A 24 -6.67 5.23 6.20
N LYS A 25 -7.87 5.31 6.78
CA LYS A 25 -9.07 4.59 6.29
C LYS A 25 -9.50 5.01 4.88
N ASP A 26 -9.12 6.22 4.46
CA ASP A 26 -9.44 6.80 3.16
C ASP A 26 -8.31 6.54 2.14
N PHE A 27 -7.17 5.98 2.58
CA PHE A 27 -6.05 5.63 1.74
C PHE A 27 -6.10 4.15 1.34
N THR A 28 -5.87 3.88 0.06
CA THR A 28 -5.68 2.52 -0.45
C THR A 28 -4.47 2.46 -1.36
N LEU A 29 -3.77 1.33 -1.34
CA LEU A 29 -2.63 1.10 -2.21
C LEU A 29 -2.83 -0.18 -3.01
N ALA A 30 -2.99 -0.04 -4.32
CA ALA A 30 -3.06 -1.16 -5.25
C ALA A 30 -1.65 -1.63 -5.61
N VAL A 31 -1.21 -2.73 -5.01
CA VAL A 31 0.13 -3.29 -5.19
C VAL A 31 0.07 -4.41 -6.23
N HIS A 32 0.67 -4.19 -7.40
CA HIS A 32 0.75 -5.22 -8.44
C HIS A 32 1.52 -6.45 -7.94
N GLN A 33 1.16 -7.63 -8.42
CA GLN A 33 1.77 -8.90 -8.00
C GLN A 33 3.28 -8.97 -8.21
N SER A 34 3.84 -8.18 -9.13
CA SER A 34 5.29 -8.10 -9.35
C SER A 34 6.07 -7.57 -8.14
N LEU A 35 5.40 -6.83 -7.25
CA LEU A 35 5.99 -6.35 -6.00
C LEU A 35 5.88 -7.38 -4.86
N LEU A 36 5.09 -8.44 -5.01
CA LEU A 36 4.91 -9.48 -3.99
C LEU A 36 6.02 -10.52 -4.11
N ASP A 37 7.25 -10.13 -3.80
CA ASP A 37 8.41 -11.02 -3.84
C ASP A 37 8.30 -12.13 -2.76
N PRO A 38 8.86 -13.34 -3.00
CA PRO A 38 8.72 -14.46 -2.07
C PRO A 38 9.28 -14.23 -0.67
N ILE A 39 10.24 -13.30 -0.52
CA ILE A 39 10.88 -12.97 0.76
C ILE A 39 10.09 -11.87 1.50
N GLY A 40 9.36 -11.04 0.75
CA GLY A 40 8.55 -9.93 1.25
C GLY A 40 9.33 -8.63 1.42
N ILE A 41 10.50 -8.47 0.80
CA ILE A 41 11.36 -7.28 0.95
C ILE A 41 10.63 -6.02 0.50
N ASN A 42 9.97 -6.06 -0.66
CA ASN A 42 9.26 -4.88 -1.19
C ASN A 42 8.14 -4.45 -0.26
N MET A 43 7.35 -5.41 0.23
CA MET A 43 6.28 -5.12 1.17
C MET A 43 6.81 -4.66 2.53
N ALA A 44 7.97 -5.13 2.97
CA ALA A 44 8.60 -4.66 4.19
C ALA A 44 8.97 -3.17 4.09
N LEU A 45 9.57 -2.74 2.98
CA LEU A 45 9.91 -1.33 2.71
C LEU A 45 8.67 -0.43 2.66
N ILE A 46 7.61 -0.90 1.98
CA ILE A 46 6.34 -0.18 1.90
C ILE A 46 5.70 -0.08 3.29
N THR A 47 5.69 -1.17 4.04
CA THR A 47 5.08 -1.23 5.38
C THR A 47 5.83 -0.35 6.37
N ASP A 48 7.17 -0.31 6.31
CA ASP A 48 7.97 0.60 7.14
C ASP A 48 7.55 2.06 6.94
N ARG A 49 7.34 2.49 5.69
CA ARG A 49 6.84 3.83 5.39
C ARG A 49 5.42 4.09 5.89
N ILE A 50 4.53 3.09 5.81
CA ILE A 50 3.18 3.17 6.38
C ILE A 50 3.25 3.34 7.90
N LEU A 51 4.08 2.54 8.59
CA LEU A 51 4.27 2.62 10.04
C LEU A 51 4.85 3.98 10.47
N ALA A 52 5.78 4.54 9.70
CA ALA A 52 6.35 5.86 9.95
C ALA A 52 5.29 7.00 9.91
N ARG A 53 4.13 6.78 9.29
CA ARG A 53 2.98 7.70 9.32
C ARG A 53 2.06 7.52 10.54
N GLY A 54 2.35 6.56 11.43
CA GLY A 54 1.44 6.18 12.50
C GLY A 54 0.22 5.42 11.98
N TRP A 55 0.38 4.65 10.89
CA TRP A 55 -0.69 3.84 10.31
C TRP A 55 -0.38 2.35 10.43
N LEU A 56 -1.41 1.51 10.38
CA LEU A 56 -1.31 0.05 10.40
C LEU A 56 -1.99 -0.56 9.17
N PRO A 57 -1.43 -1.64 8.58
CA PRO A 57 -2.15 -2.45 7.60
C PRO A 57 -3.48 -2.97 8.17
N ASP A 58 -4.54 -2.89 7.36
CA ASP A 58 -5.90 -3.35 7.67
C ASP A 58 -6.42 -4.35 6.63
N GLY A 59 -5.54 -5.30 6.32
CA GLY A 59 -5.79 -6.33 5.31
C GLY A 59 -5.78 -5.80 3.88
N PHE A 60 -6.22 -6.66 2.96
CA PHE A 60 -6.29 -6.35 1.54
C PHE A 60 -7.45 -7.08 0.86
N GLU A 61 -7.87 -6.56 -0.29
CA GLU A 61 -8.68 -7.28 -1.26
C GLU A 61 -7.77 -7.89 -2.32
N GLN A 62 -7.89 -9.20 -2.57
CA GLN A 62 -7.15 -9.85 -3.66
C GLN A 62 -7.90 -9.63 -4.98
N ARG A 63 -7.22 -9.09 -5.98
CA ARG A 63 -7.72 -8.94 -7.37
C ARG A 63 -6.89 -9.79 -8.33
N ALA A 64 -7.19 -9.71 -9.62
CA ALA A 64 -6.60 -10.56 -10.65
C ALA A 64 -5.07 -10.40 -10.75
N ASP A 65 -4.57 -9.17 -10.76
CA ASP A 65 -3.15 -8.83 -10.97
C ASP A 65 -2.53 -8.03 -9.81
N HIS A 66 -3.31 -7.70 -8.78
CA HIS A 66 -2.86 -6.88 -7.66
C HIS A 66 -3.62 -7.16 -6.37
N ARG A 67 -3.10 -6.65 -5.27
CA ARG A 67 -3.79 -6.56 -3.97
C ARG A 67 -4.10 -5.12 -3.65
N LEU A 68 -5.33 -4.83 -3.24
CA LEU A 68 -5.72 -3.50 -2.76
C LEU A 68 -5.62 -3.46 -1.24
N TYR A 69 -4.54 -2.88 -0.72
CA TYR A 69 -4.27 -2.76 0.71
C TYR A 69 -5.05 -1.59 1.31
N ARG A 70 -5.55 -1.80 2.54
CA ARG A 70 -6.23 -0.80 3.37
C ARG A 70 -5.43 -0.55 4.64
N TYR A 71 -5.72 0.56 5.31
CA TYR A 71 -4.99 0.98 6.48
C TYR A 71 -5.92 1.57 7.55
N ARG A 72 -5.45 1.54 8.79
CA ARG A 72 -6.10 2.13 9.96
C ARG A 72 -5.09 2.90 10.80
N GLU A 73 -5.59 3.70 11.73
CA GLU A 73 -4.74 4.43 12.67
C GLU A 73 -3.98 3.45 13.59
N PHE A 74 -2.74 3.80 13.89
CA PHE A 74 -1.97 3.17 14.97
C PHE A 74 -2.55 3.71 16.27
N ALA A 75 -3.25 2.83 17.00
CA ALA A 75 -4.03 3.18 18.20
C ALA A 75 -3.19 3.88 19.29
#